data_AF-A0A7V9UTY3-F1
#
_entry.id   AF-A0A7V9UTY3-F1
#
_cell.length_a   1.000
_cell.length_b   1.000
_cell.length_c   1.000
_cell.angle_alpha   90.00
_cell.angle_beta   90.00
_cell.angle_gamma   90.00
#
_symmetry.space_group_name_H-M   'P 1'
#
loop_
_entity.id
_entity.type
_entity.pdbx_description
1 polymer ?
#
loop_
_entity_poly.entity_id
_entity_poly.type
_entity_poly.pdbx_seq_one_letter_code
_entity_poly.pdbx_strand_id
1 'polypeptide(L)' 'MTAKIPRDKENDYTKEIAETRRSFAREQTNVELNHVGRFSFEPNILRGNIENFIGVAQVPIGLAGPLLV' A
#
# COMPACT_ATOMS: atom_id res chain seq x y z
N MET A 1 -4.07 24.11 -10.74
CA MET A 1 -2.91 23.59 -9.98
C MET A 1 -3.21 22.14 -9.67
N THR A 2 -2.48 21.18 -10.26
CA THR A 2 -2.71 19.75 -9.99
C THR A 2 -2.22 19.45 -8.58
N ALA A 3 -3.08 18.83 -7.75
CA ALA A 3 -2.71 18.47 -6.39
C ALA A 3 -1.55 17.46 -6.41
N LYS A 4 -0.49 17.72 -5.62
CA LYS A 4 0.69 16.84 -5.55
C LYS A 4 0.45 15.70 -4.56
N ILE A 5 0.89 14.49 -4.91
CA ILE A 5 0.85 13.33 -4.02
C ILE A 5 1.77 13.59 -2.81
N PRO A 6 1.30 13.38 -1.56
CA PRO A 6 2.13 13.52 -0.36
C PRO A 6 3.39 12.63 -0.37
N ARG A 7 4.50 13.19 0.11
CA ARG A 7 5.79 12.52 0.26
C ARG A 7 6.49 12.96 1.54
N ASP A 8 7.19 12.02 2.17
CA ASP A 8 8.11 12.27 3.27
C ASP A 8 9.55 12.28 2.74
N LYS A 9 10.35 13.28 3.14
CA LYS A 9 11.74 13.44 2.67
C LYS A 9 12.72 12.55 3.43
N GLU A 10 12.40 12.18 4.67
CA GLU A 10 13.24 11.39 5.55
C GLU A 10 12.94 9.91 5.42
N ASN A 11 11.66 9.52 5.48
CA ASN A 11 11.26 8.13 5.30
C ASN A 11 9.88 7.98 4.65
N ASP A 12 9.91 7.68 3.35
CA ASP A 12 8.72 7.59 2.52
C ASP A 12 8.01 6.22 2.54
N TYR A 13 8.49 5.31 3.40
CA TYR A 13 8.05 3.92 3.54
C TYR A 13 7.65 3.61 4.99
N THR A 14 6.70 4.41 5.51
CA THR A 14 6.08 4.24 6.82
C THR A 14 4.57 3.99 6.69
N LYS A 15 3.92 3.57 7.78
CA LYS A 15 2.46 3.35 7.78
C LYS A 15 1.72 4.69 7.69
N GLU A 16 2.29 5.73 8.29
CA GLU A 16 1.75 7.07 8.40
C GLU A 16 1.69 7.76 7.03
N ILE A 17 2.77 7.70 6.23
CA ILE A 17 2.75 8.27 4.88
C ILE A 17 1.85 7.48 3.94
N ALA A 18 1.72 6.16 4.14
CA ALA A 18 0.79 5.33 3.37
C ALA A 18 -0.67 5.69 3.67
N GLU A 19 -1.01 5.93 4.94
CA GLU A 19 -2.33 6.43 5.35
C GLU A 19 -2.61 7.83 4.79
N THR A 20 -1.60 8.71 4.84
CA THR A 20 -1.71 10.09 4.31
C THR A 20 -2.03 10.08 2.81
N ARG A 21 -1.40 9.19 2.05
CA ARG A 21 -1.68 9.02 0.61
C ARG A 21 -3.03 8.39 0.34
N ARG A 22 -3.48 7.41 1.15
CA ARG A 22 -4.85 6.88 1.04
C ARG A 22 -5.89 7.96 1.30
N SER A 23 -5.68 8.77 2.34
CA SER A 23 -6.54 9.92 2.65
C SER A 23 -6.56 10.93 1.49
N PHE A 24 -5.41 11.24 0.90
CA PHE A 24 -5.33 12.05 -0.32
C PHE A 24 -6.13 11.43 -1.47
N ALA A 25 -5.98 10.14 -1.74
CA ALA A 25 -6.72 9.45 -2.80
C ALA A 25 -8.24 9.52 -2.56
N ARG A 26 -8.69 9.34 -1.32
CA ARG A 26 -10.09 9.49 -0.91
C ARG A 26 -10.59 10.92 -1.16
N GLU A 27 -9.82 11.95 -0.80
CA GLU A 27 -10.18 13.35 -1.04
C GLU A 27 -10.31 13.69 -2.53
N GLN A 28 -9.45 13.12 -3.38
CA GLN A 28 -9.49 13.37 -4.83
C GLN A 28 -10.62 12.62 -5.54
N THR A 29 -11.09 11.49 -5.00
CA THR A 29 -12.00 10.57 -5.69
C THR A 29 -13.35 10.39 -5.01
N ASN A 30 -13.48 10.80 -3.76
CA ASN A 30 -14.62 10.53 -2.89
C ASN A 30 -14.91 9.02 -2.70
N VAL A 31 -13.87 8.17 -2.78
CA VAL A 31 -13.96 6.71 -2.65
C VAL A 31 -13.14 6.21 -1.46
N GLU A 32 -13.72 5.31 -0.67
CA GLU A 32 -13.07 4.63 0.44
C GLU A 32 -12.30 3.38 -0.01
N LEU A 33 -11.04 3.24 0.42
CA LEU A 33 -10.15 2.12 0.06
C LEU A 33 -10.02 1.10 1.21
N ASN A 34 -11.15 0.63 1.73
CA ASN A 34 -11.27 -0.17 2.97
C ASN A 34 -10.37 -1.41 3.06
N HIS A 35 -10.09 -2.07 1.93
CA HIS A 35 -9.29 -3.29 1.89
C HIS A 35 -7.83 -3.05 1.51
N VAL A 36 -7.55 -2.00 0.73
CA VAL A 36 -6.19 -1.67 0.27
C VAL A 36 -5.29 -1.37 1.45
N GLY A 37 -5.80 -0.63 2.45
CA GLY A 37 -5.03 -0.27 3.64
C GLY A 37 -4.77 -1.41 4.63
N ARG A 38 -5.27 -2.63 4.38
CA ARG A 38 -5.10 -3.78 5.28
C ARG A 38 -3.97 -4.68 4.80
N PHE A 39 -2.80 -4.54 5.42
CA PHE A 39 -1.61 -5.34 5.16
C PHE A 39 -0.92 -5.71 6.48
N SER A 40 -0.11 -6.77 6.47
CA SER A 40 0.45 -7.40 7.68
C SER A 40 1.98 -7.33 7.76
N PHE A 41 2.61 -6.35 7.11
CA PHE A 41 4.06 -6.20 7.07
C PHE A 41 4.48 -4.73 7.27
N GLU A 42 5.75 -4.52 7.59
CA GLU A 42 6.33 -3.18 7.73
C GLU A 42 6.65 -2.56 6.37
N PRO A 43 6.15 -1.35 6.04
CA PRO A 43 6.32 -0.77 4.70
C PRO A 43 7.78 -0.57 4.28
N ASN A 44 8.75 -0.56 5.20
CA ASN A 44 10.17 -0.44 4.87
C ASN A 44 10.68 -1.53 3.92
N ILE A 45 10.06 -2.72 3.91
CA ILE A 45 10.42 -3.80 2.97
C ILE A 45 10.13 -3.44 1.49
N LEU A 46 9.29 -2.44 1.26
CA LEU A 46 8.88 -2.01 -0.08
C LEU A 46 9.88 -1.03 -0.72
N ARG A 47 10.88 -0.59 0.03
CA ARG A 47 11.92 0.32 -0.47
C ARG A 47 12.62 -0.31 -1.68
N GLY A 48 12.56 0.40 -2.81
CA GLY A 48 13.14 -0.06 -4.08
C GLY A 48 12.27 -1.02 -4.88
N ASN A 49 11.11 -1.44 -4.36
CA ASN A 49 10.16 -2.28 -5.08
C ASN A 49 9.04 -1.45 -5.76
N ILE A 50 8.56 -0.41 -5.08
CA ILE A 50 7.48 0.46 -5.56
C ILE A 50 7.62 1.88 -4.99
N GLU A 51 6.93 2.85 -5.59
CA GLU A 51 6.82 4.22 -5.09
C GLU A 51 5.42 4.53 -4.55
N ASN A 52 5.30 5.60 -3.75
CA ASN A 52 4.04 6.16 -3.27
C ASN A 52 3.09 5.11 -2.65
N PHE A 53 3.62 4.21 -1.81
CA PHE A 53 2.85 3.10 -1.23
C PHE A 53 1.57 3.59 -0.53
N ILE A 54 0.43 2.98 -0.86
CA ILE A 54 -0.87 3.25 -0.25
C ILE A 54 -1.51 1.99 0.36
N GLY A 55 -0.88 0.83 0.25
CA GLY A 55 -1.46 -0.46 0.64
C GLY A 55 -1.30 -1.53 -0.44
N VAL A 56 -2.08 -2.61 -0.34
CA VAL A 56 -1.85 -3.83 -1.13
C VAL A 56 -3.08 -4.27 -1.91
N ALA A 57 -2.85 -4.94 -3.04
CA ALA A 57 -3.83 -5.83 -3.65
C ALA A 57 -3.73 -7.21 -2.99
N GLN A 58 -4.87 -7.87 -2.79
CA GLN A 58 -4.93 -9.19 -2.18
C GLN A 58 -5.03 -10.25 -3.28
N VAL A 59 -4.12 -11.23 -3.26
CA VAL A 59 -4.11 -12.36 -4.19
C VAL A 59 -4.46 -13.63 -3.41
N PRO A 60 -5.53 -14.35 -3.76
CA PRO A 60 -5.83 -15.64 -3.16
C PRO A 60 -4.71 -16.64 -3.41
N ILE A 61 -4.27 -17.32 -2.36
CA ILE A 61 -3.22 -18.35 -2.43
C ILE A 61 -3.84 -19.68 -1.98
N GLY A 62 -3.69 -20.72 -2.80
CA GLY A 62 -4.12 -22.08 -2.48
C GLY A 62 -2.95 -22.96 -2.02
N LEU A 63 -3.29 -24.10 -1.42
CA LEU A 63 -2.34 -25.15 -1.02
C LEU A 63 -2.51 -26.36 -1.94
N ALA A 64 -1.41 -26.88 -2.48
CA ALA A 64 -1.40 -28.09 -3.31
C ALA A 64 -0.72 -29.25 -2.58
N GLY A 65 -1.36 -30.43 -2.57
CA GLY A 65 -0.76 -31.64 -2.01
C GLY A 65 -1.69 -32.86 -1.95
N PRO A 66 -1.16 -34.03 -1.54
CA PRO A 66 0.28 -34.28 -1.37
C PRO A 66 0.99 -34.33 -2.74
N LEU A 67 2.21 -33.80 -2.82
CA LEU A 67 3.09 -33.95 -3.97
C LEU A 67 4.04 -35.13 -3.72
N LEU A 68 3.92 -36.19 -4.50
CA LEU A 68 4.94 -37.24 -4.54
C LEU A 68 6.06 -36.78 -5.48
N VAL A 69 7.30 -36.75 -4.98
CA VAL A 69 8.52 -36.40 -5.74
C VAL A 69 9.29 -37.67 -6.08
#